data_AF-A0A7X4BGL6-F1
#
_entry.id   AF-A0A7X4BGL6-F1
#
_cell.length_a   1.000
_cell.length_b   1.000
_cell.length_c   1.000
_cell.angle_alpha   90.00
_cell.angle_beta   90.00
_cell.angle_gamma   90.00
#
_symmetry.space_group_name_H-M   'P 1'
#
loop_
_entity.id
_entity.type
_entity.pdbx_description
1 polymer ?
#
loop_
_entity_poly.entity_id
_entity_poly.type
_entity_poly.pdbx_seq_one_letter_code
_entity_poly.pdbx_strand_id
1 'polypeptide(L)'
;MNDRRGTTGTEREPMEELHFKGVMCGACGLMFPKGQLDADDWCEACGPRMQRRMRIWRHVVAAGITLPFGVWVVVWLRASPELGFLPAYAWGLPLVAAYYLGFRIGREVVKGYTRWRLAR
;
A
#
# COMPACT_ATOMS: atom_id res chain seq x y z
N MET A 1 -67.17 2.54 34.00
CA MET A 1 -66.36 3.60 34.62
C MET A 1 -64.89 3.31 34.31
N ASN A 2 -64.32 4.11 33.39
CA ASN A 2 -62.92 4.29 32.99
C ASN A 2 -62.07 3.15 32.39
N ASP A 3 -62.10 3.08 31.05
CA ASP A 3 -60.99 3.32 30.10
C ASP A 3 -59.55 3.43 30.68
N ARG A 4 -58.65 2.56 30.19
CA ARG A 4 -57.21 2.88 30.00
C ARG A 4 -56.75 2.36 28.64
N ARG A 5 -56.79 3.25 27.66
CA ARG A 5 -55.96 3.25 26.45
C ARG A 5 -54.50 3.56 26.80
N GLY A 6 -53.59 3.02 25.98
CA GLY A 6 -52.16 3.33 25.96
C GLY A 6 -51.38 2.14 25.39
N THR A 7 -51.44 1.82 24.09
CA THR A 7 -50.61 2.39 23.00
C THR A 7 -49.14 2.58 23.36
N THR A 8 -48.33 1.53 23.21
CA THR A 8 -46.91 1.58 22.82
C THR A 8 -46.63 0.20 22.22
N GLY A 9 -46.61 0.05 20.91
CA GLY A 9 -45.55 0.64 20.10
C GLY A 9 -44.57 -0.49 19.84
N THR A 10 -44.68 -1.05 18.64
CA THR A 10 -43.61 -1.73 17.91
C THR A 10 -42.21 -1.45 18.47
N GLU A 11 -41.68 -2.34 19.31
CA GLU A 11 -40.24 -2.57 19.36
C GLU A 11 -39.90 -3.40 18.13
N ARG A 12 -39.98 -2.75 16.97
CA ARG A 12 -38.98 -3.02 15.95
C ARG A 12 -37.69 -2.67 16.67
N GLU A 13 -36.88 -3.69 16.98
CA GLU A 13 -35.46 -3.48 17.22
C GLU A 13 -35.02 -2.43 16.21
N PRO A 14 -34.41 -1.31 16.65
CA PRO A 14 -33.85 -0.37 15.70
C PRO A 14 -32.92 -1.21 14.87
N MET A 15 -33.35 -1.51 13.62
CA MET A 15 -32.49 -2.01 12.58
C MET A 15 -31.31 -1.08 12.70
N GLU A 16 -30.23 -1.66 13.22
CA GLU A 16 -28.93 -1.08 13.27
C GLU A 16 -28.84 -0.36 11.94
N GLU A 17 -28.83 0.98 11.98
CA GLU A 17 -28.24 1.77 10.94
C GLU A 17 -26.82 1.23 10.88
N LEU A 18 -26.67 0.09 10.19
CA LEU A 18 -25.52 -0.33 9.45
C LEU A 18 -25.29 0.87 8.57
N HIS A 19 -24.60 1.83 9.16
CA HIS A 19 -23.78 2.81 8.51
C HIS A 19 -23.01 1.98 7.51
N PHE A 20 -23.58 1.84 6.32
CA PHE A 20 -23.02 1.13 5.20
C PHE A 20 -21.90 2.06 4.74
N LYS A 21 -20.85 2.14 5.55
CA LYS A 21 -19.59 2.77 5.24
C LYS A 21 -18.95 1.82 4.25
N GLY A 22 -19.47 1.85 3.02
CA GLY A 22 -18.89 1.20 1.88
C GLY A 22 -17.46 1.72 1.75
N VAL A 23 -16.51 0.81 1.65
CA VAL A 23 -15.10 1.14 1.43
C VAL A 23 -14.82 0.92 -0.05
N MET A 24 -14.11 1.84 -0.69
CA MET A 24 -13.76 1.69 -2.10
C MET A 24 -12.58 0.75 -2.26
N CYS A 25 -12.71 -0.23 -3.16
CA CYS A 25 -11.59 -1.07 -3.54
C CYS A 25 -10.53 -0.23 -4.24
N GLY A 26 -9.30 -0.23 -3.69
CA GLY A 26 -8.18 0.56 -4.21
C GLY A 26 -7.68 0.13 -5.61
N ALA A 27 -8.20 -0.98 -6.16
CA ALA A 27 -7.82 -1.51 -7.47
C ALA A 27 -8.86 -1.25 -8.57
N CYS A 28 -10.15 -1.51 -8.30
CA CYS A 28 -11.23 -1.37 -9.28
C CYS A 28 -12.14 -0.15 -9.04
N GLY A 29 -12.03 0.51 -7.89
CA GLY A 29 -12.84 1.70 -7.56
C GLY A 29 -14.29 1.42 -7.17
N LEU A 30 -14.73 0.16 -7.16
CA LEU A 30 -16.09 -0.20 -6.74
C LEU A 30 -16.25 -0.14 -5.22
N MET A 31 -17.45 0.21 -4.75
CA MET A 31 -17.82 0.20 -3.33
C MET A 31 -18.22 -1.19 -2.88
N PHE A 32 -17.68 -1.60 -1.74
CA PHE A 32 -17.99 -2.88 -1.10
C PHE A 32 -18.29 -2.66 0.39
N PRO A 33 -19.07 -3.55 1.01
CA PRO A 33 -19.30 -3.51 2.45
C PRO A 33 -17.99 -3.69 3.23
N LYS A 34 -17.88 -2.97 4.35
CA LYS A 34 -16.73 -3.05 5.27
C LYS A 34 -16.62 -4.49 5.78
N GLY A 35 -15.53 -5.19 5.42
CA GLY A 35 -15.29 -6.60 5.76
C GLY A 35 -15.14 -7.53 4.54
N GLN A 36 -15.55 -7.10 3.34
CA GLN A 36 -15.27 -7.85 2.09
C GLN A 36 -13.95 -7.44 1.40
N LEU A 37 -13.25 -6.46 1.95
CA LEU A 37 -11.93 -6.05 1.46
C LEU A 37 -10.85 -6.65 2.35
N ASP A 38 -9.78 -7.12 1.72
CA ASP A 38 -8.55 -7.51 2.39
C ASP A 38 -7.92 -6.31 3.12
N ALA A 39 -6.94 -6.58 4.01
CA ALA A 39 -6.20 -5.56 4.77
C ALA A 39 -5.48 -4.50 3.90
N ASP A 40 -5.37 -4.73 2.59
CA ASP A 40 -4.82 -3.79 1.61
C ASP A 40 -5.89 -3.03 0.80
N ASP A 41 -7.15 -3.04 1.26
CA ASP A 41 -8.31 -2.42 0.62
C ASP A 41 -8.63 -2.98 -0.78
N TRP A 42 -8.49 -4.30 -0.97
CA TRP A 42 -8.75 -4.95 -2.25
C TRP A 42 -9.87 -5.97 -2.14
N CYS A 43 -10.72 -6.04 -3.18
CA CYS A 43 -11.70 -7.11 -3.28
C CYS A 43 -11.04 -8.43 -3.69
N GLU A 44 -11.68 -9.55 -3.35
CA GLU A 44 -11.20 -10.91 -3.60
C GLU A 44 -10.82 -11.17 -5.07
N ALA A 45 -11.56 -10.58 -6.01
CA ALA A 45 -11.26 -10.67 -7.44
C ALA A 45 -9.99 -9.91 -7.86
N CYS A 46 -9.68 -8.79 -7.18
CA CYS A 46 -8.53 -7.94 -7.51
C CYS A 46 -7.26 -8.31 -6.73
N GLY A 47 -7.41 -8.89 -5.54
CA GLY A 47 -6.33 -9.31 -4.65
C GLY A 47 -5.19 -10.06 -5.35
N PRO A 48 -5.42 -11.21 -6.01
CA PRO A 48 -4.35 -12.03 -6.57
C PRO A 48 -3.58 -11.33 -7.71
N ARG A 49 -4.26 -10.52 -8.53
CA ARG A 49 -3.60 -9.74 -9.59
C ARG A 49 -2.73 -8.65 -8.99
N MET A 50 -3.24 -7.94 -8.00
CA MET A 50 -2.54 -6.81 -7.40
C MET A 50 -1.41 -7.25 -6.47
N GLN A 51 -1.51 -8.43 -5.83
CA GLN A 51 -0.40 -9.03 -5.08
C GLN A 51 0.81 -9.32 -5.98
N ARG A 52 0.59 -9.91 -7.17
CA ARG A 52 1.66 -10.13 -8.15
C ARG A 52 2.28 -8.82 -8.59
N ARG A 53 1.43 -7.82 -8.87
CA ARG A 53 1.88 -6.47 -9.26
C ARG A 53 2.68 -5.79 -8.16
N MET A 54 2.23 -5.85 -6.90
CA MET A 54 2.95 -5.30 -5.75
C MET A 54 4.32 -5.96 -5.57
N ARG A 55 4.44 -7.28 -5.79
CA ARG A 55 5.75 -7.94 -5.72
C ARG A 55 6.73 -7.33 -6.72
N ILE A 56 6.30 -7.16 -7.98
CA ILE A 56 7.15 -6.59 -9.03
C ILE A 56 7.45 -5.11 -8.75
N TRP A 57 6.43 -4.31 -8.46
CA TRP A 57 6.58 -2.87 -8.27
C TRP A 57 7.45 -2.50 -7.08
N ARG A 58 7.44 -3.29 -6.00
CA ARG A 58 8.37 -3.07 -4.87
C ARG A 58 9.83 -3.20 -5.30
N HIS A 59 10.14 -4.17 -6.15
CA HIS A 59 11.48 -4.32 -6.72
C HIS A 59 11.80 -3.23 -7.73
N VAL A 60 10.84 -2.79 -8.55
CA VAL A 60 11.04 -1.68 -9.50
C VAL A 60 11.33 -0.37 -8.76
N VAL A 61 10.58 -0.03 -7.72
CA VAL A 61 10.82 1.17 -6.90
C VAL A 61 12.15 1.07 -6.16
N ALA A 62 12.44 -0.08 -5.56
CA ALA A 62 13.74 -0.31 -4.90
C ALA A 62 14.91 -0.17 -5.89
N ALA A 63 14.79 -0.76 -7.09
CA ALA A 63 15.79 -0.64 -8.15
C ALA A 63 15.92 0.81 -8.65
N GLY A 64 14.81 1.54 -8.80
CA GLY A 64 14.82 2.94 -9.23
C GLY A 64 15.59 3.86 -8.29
N ILE A 65 15.62 3.56 -6.99
CA ILE A 65 16.40 4.31 -5.98
C ILE A 65 17.83 3.78 -5.89
N THR A 66 18.01 2.46 -5.94
CA THR A 66 19.31 1.81 -5.68
C THR A 66 20.24 1.88 -6.90
N LEU A 67 19.72 1.78 -8.11
CA LEU A 67 20.53 1.79 -9.35
C LEU A 67 21.30 3.10 -9.56
N PRO A 68 20.70 4.31 -9.46
CA PRO A 68 21.45 5.55 -9.60
C PRO A 68 22.57 5.67 -8.57
N PHE A 69 22.30 5.26 -7.32
CA PHE A 69 23.29 5.29 -6.24
C PHE A 69 24.42 4.27 -6.47
N GLY A 70 24.10 3.07 -6.92
CA GLY A 70 25.10 2.05 -7.28
C GLY A 70 25.96 2.48 -8.47
N VAL A 71 25.36 3.07 -9.50
CA VAL A 71 26.09 3.63 -10.65
C VAL A 71 27.03 4.75 -10.19
N TRP A 72 26.55 5.65 -9.33
CA TRP A 72 27.38 6.73 -8.75
C TRP A 72 28.60 6.16 -8.00
N VAL A 73 28.39 5.19 -7.11
CA VAL A 73 29.47 4.55 -6.34
C VAL A 73 30.50 3.91 -7.27
N VAL A 74 30.06 3.18 -8.31
CA VAL A 74 30.97 2.52 -9.27
C VAL A 74 31.78 3.54 -10.07
N VAL A 75 31.14 4.61 -10.54
CA VAL A 75 31.82 5.70 -11.27
C VAL A 75 32.83 6.40 -10.37
N TRP A 76 32.46 6.69 -9.13
CA TRP A 76 33.33 7.33 -8.15
C TRP A 76 34.54 6.46 -7.78
N LEU A 77 34.34 5.16 -7.53
CA LEU A 77 35.43 4.21 -7.27
C LEU A 77 36.42 4.12 -8.45
N ARG A 78 35.91 4.18 -9.70
CA ARG A 78 36.76 4.18 -10.90
C ARG A 78 37.56 5.48 -11.06
N ALA A 79 37.01 6.61 -10.63
CA ALA A 79 37.63 7.92 -10.75
C ALA A 79 38.68 8.19 -9.66
N SER A 80 38.67 7.46 -8.55
CA SER A 80 39.59 7.66 -7.42
C SER A 80 40.17 6.33 -6.91
N PRO A 81 41.01 5.65 -7.69
CA PRO A 81 41.60 4.36 -7.31
C PRO A 81 42.52 4.46 -6.07
N GLU A 82 43.08 5.64 -5.82
CA GLU A 82 44.02 5.91 -4.72
C GLU A 82 43.34 5.98 -3.34
N LEU A 83 42.01 6.21 -3.29
CA LEU A 83 41.21 6.22 -2.04
C LEU A 83 40.73 4.82 -1.62
N GLY A 84 41.32 3.75 -2.18
CA GLY A 84 41.00 2.35 -1.91
C GLY A 84 41.19 1.86 -0.47
N PHE A 85 41.44 2.75 0.49
CA PHE A 85 41.44 2.42 1.92
C PHE A 85 40.04 2.02 2.42
N LEU A 86 38.97 2.55 1.81
CA LEU A 86 37.61 2.11 2.10
C LEU A 86 37.22 0.97 1.16
N PRO A 87 37.15 -0.26 1.68
CA PRO A 87 36.89 -1.42 0.87
C PRO A 87 35.51 -1.36 0.22
N ALA A 88 35.36 -1.95 -0.97
CA ALA A 88 34.09 -1.97 -1.71
C ALA A 88 32.90 -2.47 -0.87
N TYR A 89 33.14 -3.31 0.15
CA TYR A 89 32.13 -3.78 1.10
C TYR A 89 31.60 -2.69 2.05
N ALA A 90 32.34 -1.61 2.30
CA ALA A 90 31.86 -0.46 3.09
C ALA A 90 30.64 0.22 2.43
N TRP A 91 30.53 0.14 1.11
CA TRP A 91 29.40 0.66 0.33
C TRP A 91 28.23 -0.31 0.22
N GLY A 92 28.43 -1.58 0.60
CA GLY A 92 27.38 -2.58 0.62
C GLY A 92 26.27 -2.23 1.61
N LEU A 93 26.62 -1.77 2.82
CA LEU A 93 25.66 -1.36 3.84
C LEU A 93 24.71 -0.23 3.38
N PRO A 94 25.19 0.91 2.87
CA PRO A 94 24.30 1.96 2.39
C PRO A 94 23.48 1.54 1.16
N LEU A 95 24.02 0.69 0.27
CA LEU A 95 23.25 0.12 -0.85
C LEU A 95 22.11 -0.79 -0.37
N VAL A 96 22.38 -1.67 0.59
CA VAL A 96 21.35 -2.53 1.19
C VAL A 96 20.31 -1.71 1.93
N ALA A 97 20.73 -0.68 2.67
CA ALA A 97 19.82 0.24 3.35
C ALA A 97 18.93 0.99 2.35
N ALA A 98 19.50 1.51 1.25
CA ALA A 98 18.75 2.19 0.18
C ALA A 98 17.75 1.25 -0.49
N TYR A 99 18.15 0.01 -0.78
CA TYR A 99 17.27 -1.02 -1.33
C TYR A 99 16.11 -1.36 -0.39
N TYR A 100 16.42 -1.55 0.90
CA TYR A 100 15.41 -1.85 1.91
C TYR A 100 14.42 -0.70 2.07
N LEU A 101 14.91 0.54 2.09
CA LEU A 101 14.07 1.73 2.15
C LEU A 101 13.13 1.81 0.94
N GLY A 102 13.67 1.61 -0.27
CA GLY A 102 12.89 1.58 -1.50
C GLY A 102 11.86 0.45 -1.54
N PHE A 103 12.19 -0.73 -1.00
CA PHE A 103 11.26 -1.86 -0.91
C PHE A 103 10.11 -1.59 0.06
N ARG A 104 10.37 -0.86 1.15
CA ARG A 104 9.35 -0.44 2.12
C ARG A 104 8.42 0.62 1.51
N ILE A 105 9.00 1.64 0.87
CA ILE A 105 8.27 2.73 0.22
C ILE A 105 7.44 2.23 -0.98
N GLY A 106 7.90 1.18 -1.66
CA GLY A 106 7.22 0.61 -2.82
C GLY A 106 5.76 0.20 -2.57
N ARG A 107 5.36 -0.19 -1.34
CA ARG A 107 3.94 -0.46 -1.03
C ARG A 107 3.09 0.80 -1.09
N GLU A 108 3.57 1.88 -0.47
CA GLU A 108 2.83 3.14 -0.40
C GLU A 108 2.74 3.80 -1.78
N VAL A 109 3.82 3.75 -2.57
CA VAL A 109 3.83 4.28 -3.94
C VAL A 109 2.82 3.55 -4.82
N VAL A 110 2.72 2.22 -4.74
CA VAL A 110 1.74 1.46 -5.53
C VAL A 110 0.32 1.78 -5.10
N LYS A 111 0.04 1.88 -3.79
CA LYS A 111 -1.28 2.29 -3.29
C LYS A 111 -1.65 3.68 -3.80
N GLY A 112 -0.74 4.65 -3.70
CA GLY A 112 -0.92 6.00 -4.20
C GLY A 112 -1.15 6.05 -5.72
N TYR A 113 -0.33 5.34 -6.50
CA TYR A 113 -0.46 5.28 -7.96
C TYR A 113 -1.78 4.68 -8.41
N THR A 114 -2.25 3.62 -7.73
CA THR A 114 -3.50 2.95 -8.09
C THR A 114 -4.70 3.84 -7.78
N ARG A 115 -4.68 4.56 -6.65
CA ARG A 115 -5.68 5.60 -6.34
C ARG A 115 -5.67 6.74 -7.35
N TRP A 116 -4.49 7.25 -7.71
CA TRP A 116 -4.36 8.31 -8.71
C TRP A 116 -4.91 7.87 -10.08
N ARG A 117 -4.65 6.62 -10.49
CA ARG A 117 -5.18 6.06 -11.73
C ARG A 117 -6.71 5.98 -11.75
N LEU A 118 -7.35 5.76 -10.61
CA LEU A 118 -8.82 5.71 -10.49
C LEU A 118 -9.45 7.11 -10.40
N ALA A 119 -8.68 8.11 -9.99
CA ALA A 119 -9.12 9.51 -9.92
C ALA A 119 -9.04 10.26 -11.26
N ARG A 120 -8.50 9.61 -12.31
CA ARG A 120 -8.36 10.14 -13.66
C ARG A 120 -9.27 9.38 -14.62
#